data_AF-A0A7W1FEA1-F1
#
_entry.id   AF-A0A7W1FEA1-F1
#
_cell.length_a   1.000
_cell.length_b   1.000
_cell.length_c   1.000
_cell.angle_alpha   90.00
_cell.angle_beta   90.00
_cell.angle_gamma   90.00
#
_symmetry.space_group_name_H-M   'P 1'
#
loop_
_entity.id
_entity.type
_entity.pdbx_description
1 polymer ?
#
loop_
_entity_poly.entity_id
_entity_poly.type
_entity_poly.pdbx_seq_one_letter_code
_entity_poly.pdbx_strand_id
1 'polypeptide(L)'
;MLRTSLQNLPENTRLVLPSPNGSTVSLLAGDTPVIVGCLRNCRAVAESALKKGKRVVVILAGERWENDTLRPCVEDLIGAGAIISYLQGRLSPEALVAKTVFENLSADLIENMKNCISGREKIARGEETDIYLAAELNSSDCVPILKDNAFIKEA
;
A
#
# COMPACT_ATOMS: atom_id res chain seq x y z
N MET A 1 -0.01 -7.89 0.85
CA MET A 1 -0.50 -7.67 2.24
C MET A 1 0.61 -7.96 3.25
N LEU A 2 0.66 -7.23 4.37
CA LEU A 2 1.66 -7.38 5.43
C LEU A 2 1.60 -8.76 6.11
N ARG A 3 2.67 -9.15 6.79
CA ARG A 3 2.83 -10.45 7.46
C ARG A 3 3.26 -10.23 8.90
N THR A 4 2.45 -10.64 9.86
CA THR A 4 2.80 -10.59 11.29
C THR A 4 4.07 -11.38 11.61
N SER A 5 4.35 -12.42 10.84
CA SER A 5 5.57 -13.23 10.95
C SER A 5 6.88 -12.47 10.72
N LEU A 6 6.84 -11.25 10.16
CA LEU A 6 8.03 -10.43 9.89
C LEU A 6 8.31 -9.38 10.98
N GLN A 7 7.46 -9.23 11.99
CA GLN A 7 7.61 -8.16 12.99
C GLN A 7 8.86 -8.31 13.87
N ASN A 8 9.32 -9.55 14.08
CA ASN A 8 10.41 -9.86 15.00
C ASN A 8 11.74 -10.11 14.27
N LEU A 9 11.87 -9.63 13.02
CA LEU A 9 13.13 -9.74 12.30
C LEU A 9 14.21 -8.87 12.97
N PRO A 10 15.44 -9.37 13.13
CA PRO A 10 16.55 -8.55 13.59
C PRO A 10 16.76 -7.33 12.69
N GLU A 11 17.19 -6.22 13.27
CA GLU A 11 17.57 -5.04 12.50
C GLU A 11 18.63 -5.39 11.43
N ASN A 12 18.57 -4.69 10.29
CA ASN A 12 19.46 -4.90 9.15
C ASN A 12 19.34 -6.28 8.46
N THR A 13 18.31 -7.08 8.77
CA THR A 13 18.00 -8.30 8.01
C THR A 13 17.67 -7.94 6.55
N ARG A 14 18.37 -8.55 5.61
CA ARG A 14 18.05 -8.47 4.18
C ARG A 14 17.03 -9.56 3.83
N LEU A 15 15.87 -9.14 3.32
CA LEU A 15 14.76 -10.04 3.03
C LEU A 15 14.45 -10.04 1.54
N VAL A 16 14.31 -11.24 0.96
CA VAL A 16 13.77 -11.42 -0.38
C VAL A 16 12.30 -11.79 -0.24
N LEU A 17 11.41 -10.90 -0.67
CA LEU A 17 9.97 -11.15 -0.72
C LEU A 17 9.50 -11.27 -2.17
N PRO A 18 9.04 -12.45 -2.62
CA PRO A 18 8.40 -12.55 -3.93
C PRO A 18 7.10 -11.73 -3.94
N SER A 19 6.96 -10.81 -4.89
CA SER A 19 5.79 -9.95 -5.02
C SER A 19 5.39 -9.80 -6.49
N PRO A 20 4.61 -10.74 -7.05
CA PRO A 20 4.36 -10.81 -8.50
C PRO A 20 3.76 -9.52 -9.08
N ASN A 21 2.96 -8.80 -8.30
CA ASN A 21 2.36 -7.54 -8.74
C ASN A 21 3.22 -6.34 -8.33
N GLY A 22 3.52 -6.19 -7.04
CA GLY A 22 4.22 -5.01 -6.51
C GLY A 22 5.64 -4.83 -7.04
N SER A 23 6.44 -5.91 -7.17
CA SER A 23 7.80 -5.79 -7.71
C SER A 23 7.77 -5.46 -9.20
N THR A 24 6.86 -6.07 -9.95
CA THR A 24 6.71 -5.83 -11.39
C THR A 24 6.39 -4.37 -11.68
N VAL A 25 5.39 -3.79 -11.01
CA VAL A 25 5.01 -2.39 -11.21
C VAL A 25 6.15 -1.45 -10.80
N SER A 26 6.86 -1.76 -9.71
CA SER A 26 7.96 -0.93 -9.22
C SER A 26 9.11 -0.81 -10.22
N LEU A 27 9.41 -1.90 -10.94
CA LEU A 27 10.47 -1.91 -11.97
C LEU A 27 10.05 -1.21 -13.28
N LEU A 28 8.75 -1.07 -13.54
CA LEU A 28 8.22 -0.37 -14.71
C LEU A 28 8.28 1.16 -14.58
N ALA A 29 8.59 1.69 -13.40
CA ALA A 29 8.62 3.14 -13.14
C ALA A 29 9.82 3.87 -13.80
N GLY A 30 10.81 3.12 -14.31
CA GLY A 30 12.02 3.69 -14.93
C GLY A 30 12.77 4.61 -13.97
N ASP A 31 13.11 5.81 -14.43
CA ASP A 31 13.85 6.81 -13.64
C ASP A 31 12.97 7.58 -12.63
N THR A 32 11.67 7.27 -12.56
CA THR A 32 10.76 7.95 -11.61
C THR A 32 11.02 7.46 -10.19
N PRO A 33 11.20 8.35 -9.19
CA PRO A 33 11.35 7.92 -7.79
C PRO A 33 10.15 7.08 -7.32
N VAL A 34 10.40 5.85 -6.88
CA VAL A 34 9.38 4.94 -6.34
C VAL A 34 9.49 4.88 -4.83
N ILE A 35 8.38 5.17 -4.17
CA ILE A 35 8.20 4.95 -2.73
C ILE A 35 6.99 4.04 -2.50
N VAL A 36 7.01 3.29 -1.39
CA VAL A 36 5.94 2.34 -1.05
C VAL A 36 5.10 2.86 0.09
N GLY A 37 3.78 2.79 -0.08
CA GLY A 37 2.83 3.16 0.95
C GLY A 37 1.81 2.09 1.25
N CYS A 38 1.31 2.14 2.48
CA CYS A 38 0.20 1.38 3.01
C CYS A 38 -0.49 2.24 4.08
N LEU A 39 -1.57 1.74 4.69
CA LEU A 39 -2.28 2.47 5.75
C LEU A 39 -1.36 2.85 6.92
N ARG A 40 -0.37 2.02 7.23
CA ARG A 40 0.56 2.25 8.35
C ARG A 40 1.45 3.47 8.18
N ASN A 41 1.72 3.91 6.96
CA ASN A 41 2.64 5.02 6.68
C ASN A 41 2.07 6.03 5.68
N CYS A 42 0.74 6.07 5.51
CA CYS A 42 0.12 6.80 4.40
C CYS A 42 0.41 8.31 4.46
N ARG A 43 0.42 8.90 5.66
CA ARG A 43 0.80 10.31 5.86
C ARG A 43 2.27 10.57 5.50
N ALA A 44 3.19 9.78 6.06
CA ALA A 44 4.62 9.95 5.81
C ALA A 44 4.97 9.81 4.32
N VAL A 45 4.33 8.85 3.64
CA VAL A 45 4.46 8.65 2.19
C VAL A 45 3.94 9.84 1.40
N ALA A 46 2.78 10.39 1.75
CA ALA A 46 2.24 11.57 1.08
C ALA A 46 3.16 12.79 1.26
N GLU A 47 3.66 13.04 2.47
CA GLU A 47 4.60 14.12 2.77
C GLU A 47 5.94 13.94 2.02
N SER A 48 6.45 12.71 1.92
CA SER A 48 7.66 12.40 1.14
C SER A 48 7.44 12.60 -0.37
N ALA A 49 6.29 12.17 -0.91
CA ALA A 49 5.94 12.35 -2.31
C ALA A 49 5.94 13.83 -2.73
N LEU A 50 5.36 14.71 -1.89
CA LEU A 50 5.31 16.15 -2.13
C LEU A 50 6.70 16.81 -2.15
N LYS A 51 7.68 16.25 -1.43
CA LYS A 51 9.08 16.71 -1.46
C LYS A 51 9.82 16.26 -2.72
N LYS A 52 9.40 15.15 -3.35
CA LYS A 52 10.07 14.57 -4.53
C LYS A 52 9.57 15.12 -5.86
N GLY A 53 8.34 15.62 -5.93
CA GLY A 53 7.83 16.15 -7.19
C GLY A 53 6.46 16.82 -7.10
N LYS A 54 6.15 17.60 -8.14
CA LYS A 54 4.86 18.31 -8.28
C LYS A 54 3.73 17.44 -8.86
N ARG A 55 4.07 16.26 -9.38
CA ARG A 55 3.13 15.29 -9.96
C ARG A 55 3.38 13.95 -9.30
N VAL A 56 2.32 13.39 -8.72
CA VAL A 56 2.35 12.11 -8.01
C VAL A 56 1.39 11.17 -8.72
N VAL A 57 1.85 9.95 -9.00
CA VAL A 57 1.02 8.84 -9.46
C VAL A 57 0.98 7.82 -8.35
N VAL A 58 -0.22 7.42 -7.92
CA VAL A 58 -0.41 6.34 -6.95
C VAL A 58 -0.85 5.11 -7.72
N ILE A 59 -0.04 4.05 -7.67
CA ILE A 59 -0.33 2.81 -8.41
C ILE A 59 -0.78 1.74 -7.41
N LEU A 60 -1.96 1.20 -7.65
CA LEU A 60 -2.50 0.05 -6.93
C LEU A 60 -1.97 -1.20 -7.63
N ALA A 61 -1.33 -2.10 -6.90
CA ALA A 61 -0.73 -3.30 -7.49
C ALA A 61 -1.80 -4.31 -7.94
N GLY A 62 -2.93 -4.36 -7.21
CA GLY A 62 -4.00 -5.31 -7.42
C GLY A 62 -3.57 -6.75 -7.13
N GLU A 63 -4.50 -7.66 -7.42
CA GLU A 63 -4.29 -9.11 -7.36
C GLU A 63 -4.48 -9.71 -8.74
N ARG A 64 -4.25 -11.02 -8.87
CA ARG A 64 -4.49 -11.77 -10.10
C ARG A 64 -5.62 -12.77 -9.89
N TRP A 65 -6.50 -12.90 -10.88
CA TRP A 65 -7.40 -14.05 -10.97
C TRP A 65 -6.62 -15.31 -11.41
N GLU A 66 -7.24 -16.48 -11.32
CA GLU A 66 -6.61 -17.76 -11.71
C GLU A 66 -6.16 -17.79 -13.19
N ASN A 67 -6.82 -16.99 -14.04
CA ASN A 67 -6.46 -16.82 -15.46
C ASN A 67 -5.40 -15.72 -15.69
N ASP A 68 -4.68 -15.30 -14.65
CA ASP A 68 -3.66 -14.24 -14.62
C ASP A 68 -4.14 -12.84 -15.03
N THR A 69 -5.46 -12.60 -15.08
CA THR A 69 -5.99 -11.25 -15.32
C THR A 69 -6.01 -10.41 -14.05
N LEU A 70 -5.93 -9.08 -14.20
CA LEU A 70 -5.97 -8.14 -13.06
C LEU A 70 -7.30 -8.24 -12.31
N ARG A 71 -7.20 -8.42 -10.99
CA ARG A 71 -8.27 -8.25 -10.02
C ARG A 71 -8.08 -6.93 -9.28
N PRO A 72 -8.93 -5.92 -9.52
CA PRO A 72 -8.97 -4.72 -8.69
C PRO A 72 -9.25 -5.08 -7.23
N CYS A 73 -8.49 -4.47 -6.32
CA CYS A 73 -8.53 -4.78 -4.90
C CYS A 73 -9.07 -3.59 -4.12
N VAL A 74 -10.10 -3.82 -3.31
CA VAL A 74 -10.74 -2.76 -2.51
C VAL A 74 -9.78 -2.24 -1.46
N GLU A 75 -9.00 -3.11 -0.84
CA GLU A 75 -7.98 -2.77 0.15
C GLU A 75 -6.85 -1.92 -0.43
N ASP A 76 -6.46 -2.15 -1.70
CA ASP A 76 -5.50 -1.30 -2.39
C ASP A 76 -6.09 0.08 -2.68
N LEU A 77 -7.38 0.15 -3.03
CA LEU A 77 -8.09 1.42 -3.26
C LEU A 77 -8.24 2.23 -1.98
N ILE A 78 -8.57 1.57 -0.87
CA ILE A 78 -8.57 2.17 0.47
C ILE A 78 -7.17 2.68 0.83
N GLY A 79 -6.13 1.87 0.63
CA GLY A 79 -4.74 2.27 0.91
C GLY A 79 -4.27 3.46 0.07
N ALA A 80 -4.60 3.47 -1.23
CA ALA A 80 -4.33 4.60 -2.11
C ALA A 80 -5.10 5.86 -1.67
N GLY A 81 -6.38 5.72 -1.32
CA GLY A 81 -7.21 6.79 -0.80
C GLY A 81 -6.64 7.41 0.48
N ALA A 82 -6.11 6.57 1.38
CA ALA A 82 -5.46 7.03 2.61
C ALA A 82 -4.19 7.84 2.36
N ILE A 83 -3.41 7.54 1.32
CA ILE A 83 -2.25 8.35 0.92
C ILE A 83 -2.75 9.66 0.29
N ILE A 84 -3.70 9.55 -0.64
CA ILE A 84 -4.24 10.69 -1.39
C ILE A 84 -4.93 11.70 -0.46
N SER A 85 -5.55 11.27 0.64
CA SER A 85 -6.19 12.18 1.60
C SER A 85 -5.21 13.18 2.25
N TYR A 86 -3.91 12.85 2.28
CA TYR A 86 -2.85 13.74 2.77
C TYR A 86 -2.13 14.53 1.67
N LEU A 87 -2.39 14.22 0.39
CA LEU A 87 -1.83 14.98 -0.73
C LEU A 87 -2.58 16.31 -0.92
N GLN A 88 -1.82 17.33 -1.32
CA GLN A 88 -2.35 18.66 -1.62
C GLN A 88 -2.31 18.92 -3.14
N GLY A 89 -3.22 19.78 -3.62
CA GLY A 89 -3.28 20.19 -5.01
C GLY A 89 -4.47 19.61 -5.78
N ARG A 90 -4.32 19.50 -7.10
CA ARG A 90 -5.40 19.05 -8.00
C ARG A 90 -5.43 17.52 -8.07
N LEU A 91 -6.56 16.93 -7.69
CA LEU A 91 -6.83 15.51 -7.87
C LEU A 91 -7.43 15.24 -9.26
N SER A 92 -7.03 14.12 -9.87
CA SER A 92 -7.78 13.56 -11.00
C SER A 92 -9.09 12.93 -10.50
N PRO A 93 -10.06 12.65 -11.39
CA PRO A 93 -11.27 11.93 -11.01
C PRO A 93 -10.98 10.59 -10.30
N GLU A 94 -10.00 9.84 -10.77
CA GLU A 94 -9.60 8.54 -10.19
C GLU A 94 -9.02 8.71 -8.79
N ALA A 95 -8.19 9.74 -8.58
CA ALA A 95 -7.66 10.06 -7.26
C ALA A 95 -8.76 10.52 -6.30
N LEU A 96 -9.74 11.28 -6.79
CA LEU A 96 -10.91 11.67 -6.01
C LEU A 96 -11.74 10.44 -5.60
N VAL A 97 -11.97 9.49 -6.51
CA VAL A 97 -12.68 8.23 -6.19
C VAL A 97 -11.96 7.46 -5.09
N ALA A 98 -10.64 7.28 -5.20
CA ALA A 98 -9.86 6.59 -4.17
C ALA A 98 -9.97 7.28 -2.81
N LYS A 99 -9.80 8.61 -2.77
CA LYS A 99 -9.94 9.43 -1.56
C LYS A 99 -11.33 9.27 -0.93
N THR A 100 -12.40 9.41 -1.72
CA THR A 100 -13.78 9.27 -1.26
C THR A 100 -14.04 7.87 -0.69
N VAL A 101 -13.52 6.82 -1.34
CA VAL A 101 -13.64 5.44 -0.83
C VAL A 101 -12.99 5.29 0.54
N PHE A 102 -11.76 5.79 0.71
CA PHE A 102 -11.10 5.76 2.01
C PHE A 102 -11.89 6.55 3.07
N GLU A 103 -12.29 7.79 2.77
CA GLU A 103 -13.03 8.64 3.72
C GLU A 103 -14.33 7.97 4.19
N ASN A 104 -15.08 7.33 3.29
CA ASN A 104 -16.34 6.65 3.63
C ASN A 104 -16.15 5.31 4.35
N LEU A 105 -15.11 4.55 4.03
CA LEU A 105 -14.88 3.23 4.63
C LEU A 105 -14.02 3.26 5.89
N SER A 106 -13.36 4.39 6.18
CA SER A 106 -12.41 4.53 7.29
C SER A 106 -13.03 4.35 8.69
N ALA A 107 -14.32 4.68 8.86
CA ALA A 107 -15.02 4.52 10.13
C ALA A 107 -15.10 3.03 10.56
N ASP A 108 -15.31 2.14 9.60
CA ASP A 108 -15.41 0.68 9.79
C ASP A 108 -14.26 -0.05 9.07
N LEU A 109 -13.06 0.55 9.07
CA LEU A 109 -11.93 0.12 8.24
C LEU A 109 -11.60 -1.37 8.35
N ILE A 110 -11.54 -1.88 9.59
CA ILE A 110 -11.23 -3.29 9.85
C ILE A 110 -12.33 -4.18 9.26
N GLU A 111 -13.60 -3.86 9.45
CA GLU A 111 -14.72 -4.66 8.96
C GLU A 111 -14.79 -4.65 7.43
N ASN A 112 -14.57 -3.49 6.81
CA ASN A 112 -14.47 -3.36 5.36
C ASN A 112 -13.30 -4.18 4.79
N MET A 113 -12.15 -4.16 5.45
CA MET A 113 -10.99 -4.98 5.06
C MET A 113 -11.22 -6.48 5.26
N LYS A 114 -11.95 -6.89 6.30
CA LYS A 114 -12.30 -8.30 6.53
C LYS A 114 -13.27 -8.83 5.47
N ASN A 115 -14.19 -7.98 5.00
CA ASN A 115 -15.24 -8.38 4.07
C ASN A 115 -14.86 -8.28 2.59
N CYS A 116 -13.74 -7.63 2.23
CA CYS A 116 -13.23 -7.66 0.87
C CYS A 116 -12.74 -9.08 0.48
N ILE A 117 -12.60 -9.34 -0.82
CA ILE A 117 -12.24 -10.67 -1.33
C ILE A 117 -10.93 -11.17 -0.70
N SER A 118 -9.87 -10.36 -0.77
CA SER A 118 -8.56 -10.70 -0.22
C SER A 118 -8.60 -10.86 1.31
N GLY A 119 -9.42 -10.07 2.01
CA GLY A 119 -9.63 -10.19 3.46
C GLY A 119 -10.29 -11.51 3.85
N ARG A 120 -11.34 -11.91 3.13
CA ARG A 120 -11.98 -13.23 3.35
C ARG A 120 -11.05 -14.38 3.03
N GLU A 121 -10.25 -14.27 1.98
CA GLU A 121 -9.21 -15.26 1.64
C GLU A 121 -8.17 -15.38 2.77
N LYS A 122 -7.74 -14.26 3.37
CA LYS A 122 -6.84 -14.23 4.53
C LYS A 122 -7.45 -14.91 5.76
N ILE A 123 -8.70 -14.58 6.09
CA ILE A 123 -9.42 -15.18 7.22
C ILE A 123 -9.55 -16.71 7.01
N ALA A 124 -9.91 -17.14 5.80
CA ALA A 124 -10.01 -18.56 5.46
C ALA A 124 -8.68 -19.32 5.62
N ARG A 125 -7.54 -18.62 5.52
CA ARG A 125 -6.19 -19.16 5.75
C ARG A 125 -5.72 -19.06 7.21
N GLY A 126 -6.54 -18.53 8.12
CA GLY A 126 -6.16 -18.29 9.51
C GLY A 126 -5.22 -17.09 9.70
N GLU A 127 -5.15 -16.18 8.72
CA GLU A 127 -4.23 -15.04 8.68
C GLU A 127 -4.93 -13.73 9.06
N GLU A 128 -6.00 -13.77 9.87
CA GLU A 128 -6.80 -12.59 10.23
C GLU A 128 -5.96 -11.51 10.94
N THR A 129 -4.95 -11.89 11.71
CA THR A 129 -4.03 -10.95 12.36
C THR A 129 -3.27 -10.06 11.37
N ASP A 130 -3.03 -10.52 10.13
CA ASP A 130 -2.41 -9.70 9.09
C ASP A 130 -3.33 -8.53 8.68
N ILE A 131 -4.65 -8.71 8.78
CA ILE A 131 -5.65 -7.68 8.45
C ILE A 131 -5.60 -6.57 9.51
N TYR A 132 -5.61 -6.94 10.79
CA TYR A 132 -5.48 -5.98 11.90
C TYR A 132 -4.18 -5.18 11.80
N LEU A 133 -3.06 -5.86 11.52
CA LEU A 133 -1.76 -5.23 11.33
C LEU A 133 -1.75 -4.25 10.15
N ALA A 134 -2.39 -4.64 9.05
CA ALA A 134 -2.47 -3.79 7.86
C ALA A 134 -3.40 -2.59 8.03
N ALA A 135 -4.41 -2.69 8.91
CA ALA A 135 -5.38 -1.63 9.16
C ALA A 135 -4.89 -0.55 10.15
N GLU A 136 -3.75 -0.75 10.82
CA GLU A 136 -3.16 0.29 11.67
C GLU A 136 -2.83 1.54 10.86
N LEU A 137 -3.56 2.63 11.09
CA LEU A 137 -3.41 3.86 10.33
C LEU A 137 -2.28 4.72 10.92
N ASN A 138 -1.31 5.12 10.09
CA ASN A 138 -0.18 5.99 10.47
C ASN A 138 0.61 5.49 11.70
N SER A 139 0.73 4.17 11.91
CA SER A 139 1.54 3.59 12.99
C SER A 139 3.06 3.57 12.70
N SER A 140 3.49 4.06 11.52
CA SER A 140 4.88 4.07 11.09
C SER A 140 5.19 5.30 10.24
N ASP A 141 6.33 5.96 10.51
CA ASP A 141 6.87 7.04 9.69
C ASP A 141 7.88 6.54 8.63
N CYS A 142 8.04 5.22 8.50
CA CYS A 142 8.98 4.66 7.53
C CYS A 142 8.46 4.83 6.10
N VAL A 143 9.26 5.45 5.22
CA VAL A 143 9.00 5.55 3.79
C VAL A 143 10.04 4.71 3.04
N PRO A 144 9.69 3.50 2.57
CA PRO A 144 10.60 2.71 1.75
C PRO A 144 10.76 3.36 0.36
N ILE A 145 11.99 3.52 -0.09
CA ILE A 145 12.36 4.02 -1.43
C ILE A 145 13.05 2.92 -2.23
N LEU A 146 12.72 2.79 -3.51
CA LEU A 146 13.39 1.89 -4.43
C LEU A 146 14.77 2.46 -4.79
N LYS A 147 15.83 1.72 -4.47
CA LYS A 147 17.21 2.03 -4.84
C LYS A 147 17.96 0.75 -5.16
N ASP A 148 18.67 0.72 -6.29
CA ASP A 148 19.49 -0.42 -6.71
C ASP A 148 18.72 -1.76 -6.66
N ASN A 149 17.47 -1.77 -7.15
CA ASN A 149 16.53 -2.90 -7.13
C ASN A 149 16.12 -3.42 -5.75
N ALA A 150 16.28 -2.63 -4.69
CA ALA A 150 15.83 -2.96 -3.34
C ALA A 150 15.07 -1.79 -2.69
N PHE A 151 14.09 -2.11 -1.85
CA PHE A 151 13.48 -1.11 -0.98
C PHE A 151 14.31 -0.91 0.28
N ILE A 152 14.75 0.32 0.51
CA ILE A 152 15.48 0.73 1.71
C ILE A 152 14.71 1.83 2.43
N LYS A 153 14.95 2.01 3.73
CA LYS A 153 14.40 3.13 4.48
C LYS A 153 14.94 4.45 3.92
N GLU A 154 14.07 5.43 3.68
CA GLU A 154 14.48 6.80 3.37
C GLU A 154 15.32 7.38 4.54
N ALA A 155 16.46 7.97 4.19
CA ALA A 155 17.42 8.55 5.13
C ALA A 155 16.95 9.90 5.69
#